data_AF-A0A9E3U0V2-F1
#
_entry.id   AF-A0A9E3U0V2-F1
#
_cell.length_a   1.000
_cell.length_b   1.000
_cell.length_c   1.000
_cell.angle_alpha   90.00
_cell.angle_beta   90.00
_cell.angle_gamma   90.00
#
_symmetry.space_group_name_H-M   'P 1'
#
loop_
_entity.id
_entity.type
_entity.pdbx_description
1 polymer ?
#
loop_
_entity_poly.entity_id
_entity_poly.type
_entity_poly.pdbx_seq_one_letter_code
_entity_poly.pdbx_strand_id
1 'polypeptide(L)'
;MRLTHLEAFTARFVVRAPFAPLLALVICTAQAATASAWQIPEGVVSTQNPADKPRTPAEALKQIELPPGFSVTLFAGEPDVAQPIAFCFDDRGRLWVAECYSYKRWDKSGKSGHDRIVIFADTDNDGRFDERKIFAEGLANLTGLEVGFHGVWACSAPNLLFFPDADQDDKPDGPPEVKLDGWVIGNVGHNIFNGLTWGPDGWLYGCHGIQDESIVGRPGAAEAERTKMRCGVWRFHPVRGAFEVVCHGTTNPWGLDFDENGEGFFTNCVIGHLWHMIPGAHFKRMYGEDYSQYAYELIDQHADHLHWVGEKWTESRGNDPKQSDAGGG
;
A
#
# COMPACT_ATOMS: atom_id res chain seq x y z
N MET A 1 -25.41 -34.57 36.33
CA MET A 1 -26.51 -35.56 36.35
C MET A 1 -27.09 -35.63 34.93
N ARG A 2 -26.89 -36.79 34.28
CA ARG A 2 -27.53 -37.33 33.06
C ARG A 2 -27.29 -36.68 31.69
N LEU A 3 -26.38 -37.33 30.96
CA LEU A 3 -26.51 -37.73 29.55
C LEU A 3 -27.87 -38.39 29.25
N THR A 4 -28.39 -38.19 28.02
CA THR A 4 -29.04 -39.15 27.07
C THR A 4 -29.80 -38.31 26.03
N HIS A 5 -29.63 -38.46 24.72
CA HIS A 5 -30.18 -39.58 23.94
C HIS A 5 -29.41 -39.81 22.63
N LEU A 6 -28.93 -41.05 22.45
CA LEU A 6 -28.68 -41.69 21.17
C LEU A 6 -30.01 -42.25 20.65
N GLU A 7 -30.35 -42.02 19.39
CA GLU A 7 -31.34 -42.83 18.69
C GLU A 7 -30.64 -43.82 17.75
N ALA A 8 -31.10 -45.07 17.84
CA ALA A 8 -30.59 -46.22 17.13
C ALA A 8 -31.19 -46.32 15.73
N PHE A 9 -30.35 -46.59 14.72
CA PHE A 9 -30.81 -47.03 13.40
C PHE A 9 -30.47 -48.50 13.20
N THR A 10 -31.51 -49.26 12.84
CA THR A 10 -31.56 -50.72 12.75
C THR A 10 -30.82 -51.22 11.49
N ALA A 11 -29.85 -52.11 11.68
CA ALA A 11 -29.15 -52.79 10.58
C ALA A 11 -30.05 -53.87 9.94
N ARG A 12 -30.16 -53.85 8.60
CA ARG A 12 -30.65 -54.99 7.81
C ARG A 12 -29.45 -55.69 7.16
N PHE A 13 -29.24 -56.95 7.51
CA PHE A 13 -28.26 -57.83 6.86
C PHE A 13 -28.73 -58.21 5.46
N VAL A 14 -27.89 -57.96 4.45
CA VAL A 14 -27.98 -58.59 3.13
C VAL A 14 -26.65 -59.29 2.87
N VAL A 15 -26.69 -60.62 2.83
CA VAL A 15 -25.55 -61.47 2.47
C VAL A 15 -25.33 -61.36 0.96
N ARG A 16 -24.16 -60.88 0.52
CA ARG A 16 -23.67 -60.98 -0.87
C ARG A 16 -22.31 -61.67 -0.89
N ALA A 17 -22.16 -62.59 -1.84
CA ALA A 17 -21.01 -63.48 -2.04
C ALA A 17 -19.69 -62.72 -2.30
N PRO A 18 -18.52 -63.34 -2.03
CA PRO A 18 -17.23 -62.66 -2.16
C PRO A 18 -16.82 -62.55 -3.63
N PHE A 19 -16.73 -61.32 -4.14
CA PHE A 19 -15.98 -60.98 -5.35
C PHE A 19 -14.53 -60.66 -4.94
N ALA A 20 -13.57 -61.33 -5.56
CA ALA A 20 -12.14 -61.02 -5.40
C ALA A 20 -11.82 -59.63 -6.00
N PRO A 21 -11.06 -58.76 -5.32
CA PRO A 21 -10.67 -57.48 -5.91
C PRO A 21 -9.47 -57.68 -6.84
N LEU A 22 -9.66 -57.39 -8.12
CA LEU A 22 -8.55 -57.04 -9.01
C LEU A 22 -7.99 -55.69 -8.54
N LEU A 23 -6.74 -55.72 -8.05
CA LEU A 23 -5.98 -54.52 -7.73
C LEU A 23 -5.64 -53.79 -9.04
N ALA A 24 -6.44 -52.82 -9.44
CA ALA A 24 -6.07 -51.89 -10.50
C ALA A 24 -5.10 -50.85 -9.92
N LEU A 25 -3.82 -50.98 -10.25
CA LEU A 25 -2.80 -49.99 -9.95
C LEU A 25 -3.09 -48.74 -10.79
N VAL A 26 -3.83 -47.78 -10.22
CA VAL A 26 -3.96 -46.44 -10.80
C VAL A 26 -2.62 -45.73 -10.55
N ILE A 27 -1.78 -45.72 -11.58
CA ILE A 27 -0.60 -44.85 -11.60
C ILE A 27 -1.14 -43.43 -11.79
N CYS A 28 -1.39 -42.73 -10.68
CA CYS A 28 -1.58 -41.29 -10.68
C CYS A 28 -0.24 -40.67 -11.08
N THR A 29 -0.06 -40.41 -12.37
CA THR A 29 0.98 -39.48 -12.82
C THR A 29 0.55 -38.10 -12.35
N ALA A 30 1.06 -37.67 -11.19
CA ALA A 30 1.02 -36.28 -10.77
C ALA A 30 1.88 -35.50 -11.78
N GLN A 31 1.24 -34.99 -12.83
CA GLN A 31 1.79 -33.87 -13.57
C GLN A 31 1.81 -32.70 -12.60
N ALA A 32 2.98 -32.43 -12.03
CA ALA A 32 3.24 -31.15 -11.42
C ALA A 32 2.99 -30.10 -12.49
N ALA A 33 1.83 -29.45 -12.44
CA ALA A 33 1.62 -28.22 -13.17
C ALA A 33 2.66 -27.26 -12.62
N THR A 34 3.72 -27.02 -13.39
CA THR A 34 4.61 -25.90 -13.11
C THR A 34 3.75 -24.67 -13.26
N ALA A 35 3.31 -24.09 -12.14
CA ALA A 35 2.67 -22.77 -12.14
C ALA A 35 3.61 -21.86 -12.94
N SER A 36 3.13 -21.35 -14.08
CA SER A 36 3.89 -20.38 -14.86
C SER A 36 4.13 -19.19 -13.93
N ALA A 37 5.39 -18.84 -13.71
CA ALA A 37 5.73 -17.64 -12.97
C ALA A 37 4.97 -16.45 -13.56
N TRP A 38 4.40 -15.61 -12.69
CA TRP A 38 3.61 -14.46 -13.13
C TRP A 38 4.47 -13.50 -13.95
N GLN A 39 3.87 -12.88 -14.95
CA GLN A 39 4.58 -12.00 -15.88
C GLN A 39 4.23 -10.54 -15.60
N ILE A 40 5.24 -9.69 -15.78
CA ILE A 40 5.07 -8.24 -15.83
C ILE A 40 4.18 -7.92 -17.05
N PRO A 41 3.23 -6.96 -16.95
CA PRO A 41 2.36 -6.60 -18.07
C PRO A 41 3.14 -6.23 -19.34
N GLU A 42 2.60 -6.59 -20.50
CA GLU A 42 3.21 -6.23 -21.79
C GLU A 42 3.28 -4.70 -21.93
N GLY A 43 4.42 -4.19 -22.43
CA GLY A 43 4.66 -2.76 -22.61
C GLY A 43 5.33 -2.07 -21.41
N VAL A 44 5.41 -2.72 -20.24
CA VAL A 44 6.20 -2.19 -19.12
C VAL A 44 7.70 -2.27 -19.47
N VAL A 45 8.36 -1.11 -19.44
CA VAL A 45 9.79 -1.00 -19.69
C VAL A 45 10.54 -0.96 -18.36
N SER A 46 11.40 -1.95 -18.12
CA SER A 46 12.31 -1.90 -16.98
C SER A 46 13.25 -0.69 -17.11
N THR A 47 13.26 0.15 -16.08
CA THR A 47 14.17 1.31 -16.01
C THR A 47 15.46 1.02 -15.24
N GLN A 48 15.63 -0.23 -14.77
CA GLN A 48 16.87 -0.69 -14.16
C GLN A 48 18.02 -0.53 -15.16
N ASN A 49 19.16 0.00 -14.70
CA ASN A 49 20.35 0.05 -15.53
C ASN A 49 20.80 -1.40 -15.87
N PRO A 50 20.96 -1.76 -17.16
CA PRO A 50 21.35 -3.13 -17.55
C PRO A 50 22.71 -3.59 -17.00
N ALA A 51 23.56 -2.65 -16.56
CA ALA A 51 24.82 -2.97 -15.91
C ALA A 51 24.67 -3.43 -14.45
N ASP A 52 23.52 -3.11 -13.82
CA ASP A 52 23.25 -3.50 -12.45
C ASP A 52 22.94 -4.98 -12.39
N LYS A 53 23.42 -5.63 -11.33
CA LYS A 53 23.19 -7.05 -11.05
C LYS A 53 22.47 -7.17 -9.71
N PRO A 54 21.16 -6.84 -9.65
CA PRO A 54 20.42 -6.98 -8.41
C PRO A 54 20.44 -8.44 -7.96
N ARG A 55 20.49 -8.63 -6.64
CA ARG A 55 20.38 -9.97 -6.05
C ARG A 55 18.99 -10.52 -6.32
N THR A 56 18.88 -11.83 -6.49
CA THR A 56 17.57 -12.49 -6.45
C THR A 56 16.92 -12.30 -5.07
N PRO A 57 15.58 -12.41 -4.93
CA PRO A 57 14.92 -12.31 -3.62
C PRO A 57 15.51 -13.26 -2.56
N ALA A 58 15.83 -14.50 -2.95
CA ALA A 58 16.43 -15.48 -2.06
C ALA A 58 17.90 -15.14 -1.66
N GLU A 59 18.66 -14.49 -2.53
CA GLU A 59 20.00 -13.99 -2.21
C GLU A 59 19.93 -12.73 -1.33
N ALA A 60 18.99 -11.83 -1.58
CA ALA A 60 18.76 -10.65 -0.75
C ALA A 60 18.38 -11.03 0.68
N LEU A 61 17.49 -12.02 0.87
CA LEU A 61 17.10 -12.55 2.17
C LEU A 61 18.30 -12.97 3.02
N LYS A 62 19.32 -13.59 2.40
CA LYS A 62 20.54 -14.05 3.10
C LYS A 62 21.46 -12.92 3.57
N GLN A 63 21.19 -11.68 3.15
CA GLN A 63 21.98 -10.50 3.54
C GLN A 63 21.31 -9.69 4.65
N ILE A 64 20.07 -10.04 5.04
CA ILE A 64 19.35 -9.33 6.10
C ILE A 64 19.94 -9.74 7.45
N GLU A 65 20.43 -8.76 8.20
CA GLU A 65 20.82 -8.91 9.59
C GLU A 65 19.67 -8.45 10.49
N LEU A 66 19.36 -9.23 11.53
CA LEU A 66 18.24 -8.97 12.42
C LEU A 66 18.71 -8.84 13.88
N PRO A 67 18.06 -7.98 14.69
CA PRO A 67 18.26 -7.99 16.12
C PRO A 67 17.86 -9.34 16.75
N PRO A 68 18.41 -9.70 17.92
CA PRO A 68 17.98 -10.90 18.64
C PRO A 68 16.46 -10.93 18.87
N GLY A 69 15.83 -12.07 18.61
CA GLY A 69 14.39 -12.28 18.79
C GLY A 69 13.55 -12.08 17.52
N PHE A 70 14.14 -11.66 16.40
CA PHE A 70 13.45 -11.48 15.13
C PHE A 70 13.79 -12.57 14.12
N SER A 71 12.84 -12.88 13.23
CA SER A 71 13.02 -13.76 12.07
C SER A 71 12.41 -13.10 10.83
N VAL A 72 12.98 -13.38 9.66
CA VAL A 72 12.49 -12.90 8.37
C VAL A 72 12.26 -14.07 7.43
N THR A 73 11.15 -14.04 6.69
CA THR A 73 10.84 -14.99 5.61
C THR A 73 10.64 -14.22 4.31
N LEU A 74 10.88 -14.89 3.18
CA LEU A 74 10.51 -14.36 1.87
C LEU A 74 9.05 -14.76 1.61
N PHE A 75 8.14 -13.82 1.88
CA PHE A 75 6.71 -14.03 1.61
C PHE A 75 6.43 -14.02 0.11
N ALA A 76 6.73 -12.91 -0.57
CA ALA A 76 6.63 -12.74 -2.03
C ALA A 76 7.88 -12.00 -2.57
N GLY A 77 8.25 -12.26 -3.83
CA GLY A 77 9.37 -11.59 -4.49
C GLY A 77 9.23 -11.62 -6.02
N GLU A 78 10.16 -10.99 -6.73
CA GLU A 78 10.14 -11.02 -8.20
C GLU A 78 10.22 -12.47 -8.74
N PRO A 79 9.42 -12.83 -9.77
CA PRO A 79 8.54 -11.96 -10.56
C PRO A 79 7.08 -11.87 -10.06
N ASP A 80 6.73 -12.50 -8.94
CA ASP A 80 5.35 -12.57 -8.43
C ASP A 80 4.81 -11.20 -7.98
N VAL A 81 5.71 -10.33 -7.53
CA VAL A 81 5.47 -8.91 -7.26
C VAL A 81 6.56 -8.08 -7.93
N ALA A 82 6.20 -6.97 -8.56
CA ALA A 82 7.13 -6.05 -9.20
C ALA A 82 6.68 -4.59 -9.03
N GLN A 83 7.64 -3.70 -8.71
CA GLN A 83 7.37 -2.29 -8.38
C GLN A 83 6.28 -2.09 -7.30
N PRO A 84 6.34 -2.79 -6.14
CA PRO A 84 5.42 -2.50 -5.04
C PRO A 84 5.65 -1.07 -4.54
N ILE A 85 4.59 -0.27 -4.44
CA ILE A 85 4.65 1.13 -3.94
C ILE A 85 3.89 1.34 -2.64
N ALA A 86 2.87 0.52 -2.39
CA ALA A 86 2.07 0.52 -1.18
C ALA A 86 1.49 -0.89 -0.96
N PHE A 87 1.17 -1.21 0.29
CA PHE A 87 0.48 -2.45 0.64
C PHE A 87 -0.40 -2.23 1.87
N CYS A 88 -1.40 -3.09 2.05
CA CYS A 88 -2.14 -3.23 3.30
C CYS A 88 -2.53 -4.70 3.53
N PHE A 89 -3.09 -4.99 4.70
CA PHE A 89 -3.66 -6.30 5.01
C PHE A 89 -5.18 -6.17 5.15
N ASP A 90 -5.92 -7.15 4.63
CA ASP A 90 -7.35 -7.25 4.91
C ASP A 90 -7.65 -8.01 6.22
N ASP A 91 -8.92 -8.06 6.60
CA ASP A 91 -9.41 -8.77 7.79
C ASP A 91 -9.27 -10.29 7.70
N ARG A 92 -8.94 -10.82 6.52
CA ARG A 92 -8.63 -12.24 6.27
C ARG A 92 -7.13 -12.53 6.34
N GLY A 93 -6.29 -11.52 6.65
CA GLY A 93 -4.84 -11.66 6.78
C GLY A 93 -4.11 -11.75 5.44
N ARG A 94 -4.76 -11.39 4.32
CA ARG A 94 -4.15 -11.41 2.99
C ARG A 94 -3.41 -10.11 2.73
N LEU A 95 -2.31 -10.19 1.99
CA LEU A 95 -1.50 -9.04 1.61
C LEU A 95 -2.01 -8.46 0.28
N TRP A 96 -2.39 -7.19 0.31
CA TRP A 96 -2.79 -6.44 -0.89
C TRP A 96 -1.68 -5.48 -1.29
N VAL A 97 -1.29 -5.47 -2.56
CA VAL A 97 -0.15 -4.69 -3.05
C VAL A 97 -0.54 -3.85 -4.26
N ALA A 98 -0.15 -2.58 -4.24
CA ALA A 98 -0.17 -1.68 -5.38
C ALA A 98 1.14 -1.81 -6.14
N GLU A 99 1.09 -2.33 -7.36
CA GLU A 99 2.22 -2.37 -8.28
C GLU A 99 2.16 -1.13 -9.18
N CYS A 100 3.16 -0.23 -9.04
CA CYS A 100 3.23 1.03 -9.76
C CYS A 100 4.27 0.97 -10.88
N TYR A 101 3.82 0.70 -12.10
CA TYR A 101 4.67 0.75 -13.29
C TYR A 101 4.71 2.13 -13.94
N SER A 102 3.86 3.06 -13.47
CA SER A 102 3.83 4.46 -13.90
C SER A 102 5.05 5.25 -13.41
N TYR A 103 5.68 4.85 -12.30
CA TYR A 103 6.86 5.54 -11.80
C TYR A 103 8.09 5.24 -12.69
N LYS A 104 8.92 6.22 -13.06
CA LYS A 104 8.98 7.63 -12.64
C LYS A 104 8.35 8.64 -13.61
N ARG A 105 7.52 8.19 -14.55
CA ARG A 105 6.91 9.04 -15.58
C ARG A 105 5.40 8.92 -15.50
N TRP A 106 4.82 9.70 -14.61
CA TRP A 106 3.38 9.75 -14.42
C TRP A 106 2.62 9.99 -15.73
N ASP A 107 1.56 9.23 -15.96
CA ASP A 107 0.68 9.40 -17.12
C ASP A 107 -0.13 10.67 -16.95
N LYS A 108 0.22 11.68 -17.77
CA LYS A 108 -0.50 12.97 -17.85
C LYS A 108 -1.69 12.91 -18.79
N SER A 109 -1.83 11.85 -19.58
CA SER A 109 -2.91 11.68 -20.56
C SER A 109 -4.16 11.05 -19.95
N GLY A 110 -4.00 10.25 -18.88
CA GLY A 110 -5.08 9.53 -18.20
C GLY A 110 -5.68 8.41 -19.06
N LYS A 111 -4.91 7.86 -20.02
CA LYS A 111 -5.44 6.96 -21.07
C LYS A 111 -4.91 5.54 -21.02
N SER A 112 -3.80 5.31 -20.33
CA SER A 112 -3.26 3.96 -20.17
C SER A 112 -2.38 3.90 -18.95
N GLY A 113 -2.54 2.87 -18.14
CA GLY A 113 -1.47 2.45 -17.27
C GLY A 113 -1.42 0.95 -17.13
N HIS A 114 -0.27 0.50 -16.66
CA HIS A 114 0.01 -0.91 -16.41
C HIS A 114 -0.12 -1.22 -14.92
N ASP A 115 -0.38 -0.21 -14.08
CA ASP A 115 -0.48 -0.36 -12.64
C ASP A 115 -1.63 -1.29 -12.29
N ARG A 116 -1.47 -2.02 -11.20
CA ARG A 116 -2.44 -3.02 -10.76
C ARG A 116 -2.43 -3.18 -9.25
N ILE A 117 -3.55 -3.66 -8.73
CA ILE A 117 -3.73 -4.09 -7.34
C ILE A 117 -3.78 -5.61 -7.34
N VAL A 118 -2.94 -6.23 -6.54
CA VAL A 118 -2.81 -7.69 -6.45
C VAL A 118 -2.97 -8.16 -5.02
N ILE A 119 -3.48 -9.37 -4.86
CA ILE A 119 -3.75 -10.00 -3.57
C ILE A 119 -2.87 -11.24 -3.47
N PHE A 120 -2.22 -11.42 -2.33
CA PHE A 120 -1.48 -12.62 -1.96
C PHE A 120 -2.11 -13.23 -0.71
N ALA A 121 -2.36 -14.54 -0.75
CA ALA A 121 -2.81 -15.29 0.42
C ALA A 121 -1.83 -16.43 0.72
N ASP A 122 -1.74 -16.75 2.00
CA ASP A 122 -1.03 -17.91 2.54
C ASP A 122 -2.11 -18.80 3.19
N THR A 123 -2.52 -19.86 2.49
CA THR A 123 -3.63 -20.70 2.95
C THR A 123 -3.21 -21.80 3.91
N ASP A 124 -1.91 -22.08 4.03
CA ASP A 124 -1.35 -23.07 4.95
C ASP A 124 -0.58 -22.47 6.15
N ASN A 125 -0.43 -21.15 6.19
CA ASN A 125 0.24 -20.35 7.23
C ASN A 125 1.73 -20.71 7.39
N ASP A 126 2.43 -21.07 6.30
CA ASP A 126 3.86 -21.36 6.33
C ASP A 126 4.76 -20.10 6.22
N GLY A 127 4.14 -18.93 6.06
CA GLY A 127 4.82 -17.64 5.90
C GLY A 127 5.25 -17.35 4.46
N ARG A 128 4.66 -18.02 3.48
CA ARG A 128 4.81 -17.80 2.03
C ARG A 128 3.44 -17.78 1.37
N PHE A 129 3.28 -16.94 0.35
CA PHE A 129 2.03 -16.99 -0.41
C PHE A 129 1.94 -18.29 -1.22
N ASP A 130 0.74 -18.83 -1.35
CA ASP A 130 0.40 -19.95 -2.23
C ASP A 130 -0.71 -19.59 -3.24
N GLU A 131 -1.46 -18.51 -2.97
CA GLU A 131 -2.40 -17.91 -3.91
C GLU A 131 -2.03 -16.47 -4.25
N ARG A 132 -2.24 -16.11 -5.52
CA ARG A 132 -2.12 -14.74 -6.02
C ARG A 132 -3.28 -14.42 -6.96
N LYS A 133 -3.89 -13.25 -6.80
CA LYS A 133 -4.97 -12.74 -7.66
C LYS A 133 -4.67 -11.30 -8.11
N ILE A 134 -5.16 -10.93 -9.29
CA ILE A 134 -5.24 -9.53 -9.71
C ILE A 134 -6.64 -9.07 -9.35
N PHE A 135 -6.75 -8.04 -8.51
CA PHE A 135 -8.03 -7.42 -8.15
C PHE A 135 -8.43 -6.37 -9.20
N ALA A 136 -7.50 -5.47 -9.56
CA ALA A 136 -7.72 -4.44 -10.55
C ALA A 136 -6.45 -4.23 -11.38
N GLU A 137 -6.59 -3.99 -12.69
CA GLU A 137 -5.49 -3.74 -13.61
C GLU A 137 -5.86 -2.64 -14.62
N GLY A 138 -4.88 -2.19 -15.40
CA GLY A 138 -5.09 -1.08 -16.34
C GLY A 138 -5.12 0.29 -15.65
N LEU A 139 -4.64 0.36 -14.40
CA LEU A 139 -4.59 1.59 -13.60
C LEU A 139 -3.35 2.40 -13.95
N ALA A 140 -3.37 3.69 -13.61
CA ALA A 140 -2.22 4.58 -13.77
C ALA A 140 -1.97 5.40 -12.51
N ASN A 141 -0.72 5.81 -12.31
CA ASN A 141 -0.30 6.70 -11.23
C ASN A 141 -0.73 6.21 -9.83
N LEU A 142 -0.68 4.89 -9.61
CA LEU A 142 -1.04 4.25 -8.35
C LEU A 142 0.03 4.51 -7.28
N THR A 143 -0.37 5.01 -6.11
CA THR A 143 0.58 5.46 -5.06
C THR A 143 0.12 5.11 -3.64
N GLY A 144 -1.01 4.41 -3.50
CA GLY A 144 -1.61 4.03 -2.23
C GLY A 144 -2.82 3.15 -2.47
N LEU A 145 -3.07 2.22 -1.54
CA LEU A 145 -4.30 1.45 -1.47
C LEU A 145 -4.73 1.25 -0.03
N GLU A 146 -6.02 1.01 0.20
CA GLU A 146 -6.53 0.54 1.48
C GLU A 146 -7.82 -0.26 1.29
N VAL A 147 -8.00 -1.35 2.04
CA VAL A 147 -9.20 -2.19 1.98
C VAL A 147 -10.19 -1.71 3.03
N GLY A 148 -11.46 -1.55 2.67
CA GLY A 148 -12.49 -1.17 3.63
C GLY A 148 -13.75 -0.64 2.97
N PHE A 149 -14.84 -0.58 3.75
CA PHE A 149 -16.16 -0.19 3.26
C PHE A 149 -16.69 -1.08 2.11
N HIS A 150 -16.42 -2.39 2.18
CA HIS A 150 -16.80 -3.37 1.16
C HIS A 150 -16.25 -2.99 -0.23
N GLY A 151 -14.94 -2.75 -0.27
CA GLY A 151 -14.24 -2.36 -1.48
C GLY A 151 -12.79 -1.99 -1.20
N VAL A 152 -12.17 -1.38 -2.21
CA VAL A 152 -10.76 -0.99 -2.18
C VAL A 152 -10.63 0.48 -2.58
N TRP A 153 -9.92 1.24 -1.75
CA TRP A 153 -9.57 2.64 -2.00
C TRP A 153 -8.21 2.69 -2.67
N ALA A 154 -8.02 3.61 -3.61
CA ALA A 154 -6.75 3.75 -4.32
C ALA A 154 -6.40 5.21 -4.61
N CYS A 155 -5.17 5.58 -4.31
CA CYS A 155 -4.57 6.82 -4.79
C CYS A 155 -4.11 6.58 -6.23
N SER A 156 -4.87 7.09 -7.22
CA SER A 156 -4.55 6.98 -8.65
C SER A 156 -4.68 8.34 -9.30
N ALA A 157 -3.58 9.09 -9.35
CA ALA A 157 -3.60 10.50 -9.74
C ALA A 157 -4.24 10.71 -11.12
N PRO A 158 -5.22 11.62 -11.27
CA PRO A 158 -5.52 12.76 -10.38
C PRO A 158 -6.66 12.49 -9.36
N ASN A 159 -6.99 11.23 -9.11
CA ASN A 159 -8.21 10.80 -8.45
C ASN A 159 -7.94 9.95 -7.20
N LEU A 160 -8.77 10.12 -6.17
CA LEU A 160 -9.01 9.08 -5.18
C LEU A 160 -10.13 8.17 -5.71
N LEU A 161 -9.79 6.92 -5.99
CA LEU A 161 -10.73 5.93 -6.52
C LEU A 161 -11.26 5.03 -5.40
N PHE A 162 -12.48 4.52 -5.58
CA PHE A 162 -13.06 3.43 -4.81
C PHE A 162 -13.58 2.35 -5.76
N PHE A 163 -13.13 1.12 -5.55
CA PHE A 163 -13.59 -0.07 -6.27
C PHE A 163 -14.56 -0.82 -5.36
N PRO A 164 -15.88 -0.79 -5.62
CA PRO A 164 -16.85 -1.55 -4.83
C PRO A 164 -16.61 -3.06 -5.00
N ASP A 165 -16.68 -3.80 -3.90
CA ASP A 165 -16.63 -5.27 -3.82
C ASP A 165 -17.60 -5.69 -2.71
N ALA A 166 -18.89 -5.50 -2.97
CA ALA A 166 -19.96 -5.67 -2.00
C ALA A 166 -20.21 -7.14 -1.66
N ASP A 167 -19.99 -8.03 -2.62
CA ASP A 167 -20.11 -9.48 -2.43
C ASP A 167 -18.81 -10.15 -1.93
N GLN A 168 -17.72 -9.40 -1.85
CA GLN A 168 -16.40 -9.81 -1.32
C GLN A 168 -15.84 -11.01 -2.08
N ASP A 169 -16.02 -11.04 -3.40
CA ASP A 169 -15.55 -12.11 -4.29
C ASP A 169 -14.14 -11.88 -4.85
N ASP A 170 -13.46 -10.83 -4.38
CA ASP A 170 -12.16 -10.33 -4.83
C ASP A 170 -12.18 -9.79 -6.27
N LYS A 171 -13.33 -9.30 -6.75
CA LYS A 171 -13.45 -8.61 -8.04
C LYS A 171 -14.26 -7.33 -7.87
N PRO A 172 -13.87 -6.23 -8.54
CA PRO A 172 -14.71 -5.04 -8.56
C PRO A 172 -16.09 -5.33 -9.15
N ASP A 173 -17.15 -4.93 -8.43
CA ASP A 173 -18.55 -5.02 -8.87
C ASP A 173 -18.84 -4.17 -10.13
N GLY A 174 -17.95 -3.22 -10.44
CA GLY A 174 -18.08 -2.31 -11.55
C GLY A 174 -16.87 -1.41 -11.74
N PRO A 175 -16.99 -0.39 -12.60
CA PRO A 175 -15.95 0.61 -12.78
C PRO A 175 -15.63 1.35 -11.47
N PRO A 176 -14.38 1.79 -11.25
CA PRO A 176 -14.04 2.57 -10.08
C PRO A 176 -14.83 3.87 -10.01
N GLU A 177 -15.29 4.19 -8.80
CA GLU A 177 -15.91 5.46 -8.49
C GLU A 177 -14.84 6.51 -8.15
N VAL A 178 -14.90 7.67 -8.77
CA VAL A 178 -14.06 8.81 -8.37
C VAL A 178 -14.69 9.46 -7.14
N LYS A 179 -14.02 9.36 -5.99
CA LYS A 179 -14.50 9.94 -4.72
C LYS A 179 -13.97 11.36 -4.51
N LEU A 180 -12.74 11.61 -4.92
CA LEU A 180 -12.13 12.94 -5.00
C LEU A 180 -11.33 13.06 -6.31
N ASP A 181 -11.27 14.27 -6.85
CA ASP A 181 -10.41 14.65 -7.98
C ASP A 181 -9.66 15.96 -7.67
N GLY A 182 -8.74 16.34 -8.55
CA GLY A 182 -7.97 17.59 -8.44
C GLY A 182 -6.57 17.44 -7.83
N TRP A 183 -6.11 16.19 -7.67
CA TRP A 183 -4.71 15.92 -7.34
C TRP A 183 -3.80 16.18 -8.55
N VAL A 184 -2.73 16.91 -8.33
CA VAL A 184 -1.82 17.34 -9.39
C VAL A 184 -0.85 16.24 -9.84
N ILE A 185 -0.69 16.06 -11.15
CA ILE A 185 0.23 15.08 -11.79
C ILE A 185 1.45 15.79 -12.43
N GLY A 186 1.41 17.13 -12.52
CA GLY A 186 2.29 17.98 -13.34
C GLY A 186 3.79 17.71 -13.20
N ASN A 187 4.50 18.52 -12.43
CA ASN A 187 5.92 18.32 -12.16
C ASN A 187 6.07 17.95 -10.68
N VAL A 188 5.41 16.86 -10.26
CA VAL A 188 5.37 16.41 -8.86
C VAL A 188 6.43 15.38 -8.50
N GLY A 189 7.11 14.75 -9.46
CA GLY A 189 8.15 13.77 -9.18
C GLY A 189 7.70 12.71 -8.16
N HIS A 190 8.51 12.40 -7.15
CA HIS A 190 8.12 11.50 -6.05
C HIS A 190 7.23 12.16 -4.96
N ASN A 191 6.84 13.42 -5.11
CA ASN A 191 6.03 14.22 -4.16
C ASN A 191 4.53 14.19 -4.50
N ILE A 192 4.08 13.08 -5.08
CA ILE A 192 2.68 12.86 -5.47
C ILE A 192 1.84 12.52 -4.23
N PHE A 193 0.53 12.75 -4.26
CA PHE A 193 -0.36 12.26 -3.20
C PHE A 193 -0.29 10.74 -3.14
N ASN A 194 -0.25 10.19 -1.93
CA ASN A 194 0.16 8.80 -1.71
C ASN A 194 -0.26 8.37 -0.30
N GLY A 195 -0.11 7.08 -0.01
CA GLY A 195 -0.34 6.51 1.31
C GLY A 195 -1.81 6.53 1.70
N LEU A 196 -2.33 5.41 2.19
CA LEU A 196 -3.67 5.33 2.75
C LEU A 196 -3.60 4.53 4.04
N THR A 197 -4.35 4.97 5.05
CA THR A 197 -4.61 4.18 6.25
C THR A 197 -5.94 4.61 6.88
N TRP A 198 -6.57 3.71 7.62
CA TRP A 198 -7.73 4.03 8.42
C TRP A 198 -7.33 4.66 9.74
N GLY A 199 -7.91 5.81 10.06
CA GLY A 199 -7.85 6.35 11.41
C GLY A 199 -8.81 5.64 12.37
N PRO A 200 -8.56 5.68 13.68
CA PRO A 200 -9.45 5.11 14.69
C PRO A 200 -10.83 5.79 14.74
N ASP A 201 -10.97 6.94 14.08
CA ASP A 201 -12.21 7.71 13.91
C ASP A 201 -13.02 7.29 12.67
N GLY A 202 -12.55 6.30 11.91
CA GLY A 202 -13.19 5.79 10.69
C GLY A 202 -13.03 6.68 9.45
N TRP A 203 -12.12 7.67 9.49
CA TRP A 203 -11.73 8.43 8.30
C TRP A 203 -10.57 7.75 7.59
N LEU A 204 -10.51 7.91 6.27
CA LEU A 204 -9.38 7.51 5.46
C LEU A 204 -8.35 8.63 5.43
N TYR A 205 -7.12 8.38 5.84
CA TYR A 205 -6.04 9.36 5.85
C TYR A 205 -5.09 9.12 4.69
N GLY A 206 -4.44 10.18 4.20
CA GLY A 206 -3.39 10.07 3.21
C GLY A 206 -2.46 11.27 3.18
N CYS A 207 -1.39 11.15 2.40
CA CYS A 207 -0.31 12.13 2.32
C CYS A 207 -0.32 12.91 1.00
N HIS A 208 0.30 14.10 1.01
CA HIS A 208 0.58 14.89 -0.18
C HIS A 208 1.98 15.50 -0.07
N GLY A 209 2.72 15.61 -1.18
CA GLY A 209 4.05 16.19 -1.21
C GLY A 209 4.08 17.70 -1.54
N ILE A 210 5.27 18.29 -1.54
CA ILE A 210 5.46 19.76 -1.56
C ILE A 210 5.46 20.38 -2.96
N GLN A 211 5.67 19.59 -4.02
CA GLN A 211 6.11 20.12 -5.31
C GLN A 211 5.08 21.00 -6.02
N ASP A 212 3.79 20.76 -5.82
CA ASP A 212 2.74 21.52 -6.51
C ASP A 212 1.45 21.62 -5.67
N GLU A 213 0.55 22.52 -6.05
CA GLU A 213 -0.76 22.70 -5.40
C GLU A 213 -1.80 21.75 -5.98
N SER A 214 -2.47 21.00 -5.11
CA SER A 214 -3.69 20.30 -5.47
C SER A 214 -4.91 21.11 -5.05
N ILE A 215 -5.96 21.07 -5.87
CA ILE A 215 -7.25 21.74 -5.63
C ILE A 215 -8.33 20.65 -5.56
N VAL A 216 -8.40 20.02 -4.40
CA VAL A 216 -9.08 18.74 -4.19
C VAL A 216 -10.55 18.95 -3.87
N GLY A 217 -11.41 18.15 -4.47
CA GLY A 217 -12.82 18.12 -4.10
C GLY A 217 -13.55 16.94 -4.69
N ARG A 218 -14.86 16.90 -4.49
CA ARG A 218 -15.72 15.91 -5.14
C ARG A 218 -15.78 16.19 -6.65
N PRO A 219 -15.93 15.15 -7.49
CA PRO A 219 -16.13 15.35 -8.92
C PRO A 219 -17.26 16.34 -9.22
N GLY A 220 -16.99 17.29 -10.11
CA GLY A 220 -17.95 18.34 -10.50
C GLY A 220 -18.16 19.46 -9.47
N ALA A 221 -17.50 19.44 -8.31
CA ALA A 221 -17.55 20.53 -7.34
C ALA A 221 -16.99 21.83 -7.95
N ALA A 222 -17.62 22.96 -7.63
CA ALA A 222 -17.15 24.27 -8.07
C ALA A 222 -15.80 24.59 -7.41
N GLU A 223 -14.96 25.42 -8.04
CA GLU A 223 -13.63 25.76 -7.52
C GLU A 223 -13.68 26.32 -6.08
N ALA A 224 -14.71 27.12 -5.76
CA ALA A 224 -14.91 27.69 -4.44
C ALA A 224 -15.25 26.66 -3.34
N GLU A 225 -15.65 25.44 -3.72
CA GLU A 225 -15.97 24.34 -2.80
C GLU A 225 -14.79 23.36 -2.63
N ARG A 226 -13.70 23.58 -3.37
CA ARG A 226 -12.51 22.74 -3.35
C ARG A 226 -11.49 23.25 -2.34
N THR A 227 -10.71 22.31 -1.80
CA THR A 227 -9.69 22.59 -0.80
C THR A 227 -8.32 22.59 -1.45
N LYS A 228 -7.58 23.69 -1.24
CA LYS A 228 -6.18 23.79 -1.66
C LYS A 228 -5.29 23.09 -0.65
N MET A 229 -4.35 22.31 -1.15
CA MET A 229 -3.35 21.66 -0.32
C MET A 229 -1.99 21.66 -1.02
N ARG A 230 -0.95 21.99 -0.26
CA ARG A 230 0.44 21.69 -0.64
C ARG A 230 1.14 21.15 0.59
N CYS A 231 1.69 19.93 0.46
CA CYS A 231 2.29 19.09 1.49
C CYS A 231 1.53 18.90 2.82
N GLY A 232 1.58 17.68 3.36
CA GLY A 232 1.03 17.34 4.67
C GLY A 232 0.12 16.12 4.62
N VAL A 233 -0.79 16.04 5.59
CA VAL A 233 -1.74 14.93 5.75
C VAL A 233 -3.15 15.44 5.55
N TRP A 234 -3.95 14.67 4.81
CA TRP A 234 -5.37 14.91 4.58
C TRP A 234 -6.19 13.73 5.07
N ARG A 235 -7.50 13.93 5.21
CA ARG A 235 -8.45 12.87 5.49
C ARG A 235 -9.75 13.00 4.70
N PHE A 236 -10.38 11.86 4.43
CA PHE A 236 -11.65 11.76 3.73
C PHE A 236 -12.63 10.89 4.52
N HIS A 237 -13.86 11.38 4.68
CA HIS A 237 -14.91 10.62 5.31
C HIS A 237 -15.72 9.85 4.27
N PRO A 238 -15.68 8.51 4.25
CA PRO A 238 -16.28 7.70 3.18
C PRO A 238 -17.80 7.83 3.06
N VAL A 239 -18.51 7.94 4.20
CA VAL A 239 -19.99 8.09 4.21
C VAL A 239 -20.44 9.53 3.96
N ARG A 240 -19.81 10.53 4.61
CA ARG A 240 -20.19 11.94 4.51
C ARG A 240 -19.68 12.62 3.24
N GLY A 241 -18.67 12.04 2.59
CA GLY A 241 -17.99 12.65 1.46
C GLY A 241 -17.28 13.96 1.82
N ALA A 242 -16.81 14.08 3.06
CA ALA A 242 -16.11 15.26 3.57
C ALA A 242 -14.60 15.09 3.39
N PHE A 243 -13.92 16.13 2.92
CA PHE A 243 -12.47 16.18 2.77
C PHE A 243 -11.91 17.28 3.67
N GLU A 244 -10.83 16.97 4.38
CA GLU A 244 -10.17 17.91 5.30
C GLU A 244 -8.65 17.77 5.19
N VAL A 245 -7.94 18.90 5.29
CA VAL A 245 -6.50 18.88 5.54
C VAL A 245 -6.30 18.79 7.05
N VAL A 246 -5.56 17.78 7.50
CA VAL A 246 -5.32 17.52 8.92
C VAL A 246 -4.16 18.37 9.41
N CYS A 247 -3.05 18.37 8.70
CA CYS A 247 -1.91 19.20 8.99
C CYS A 247 -1.19 19.61 7.70
N HIS A 248 -0.54 20.77 7.75
CA HIS A 248 0.16 21.39 6.64
C HIS A 248 1.68 21.30 6.80
N GLY A 249 2.40 21.34 5.70
CA GLY A 249 3.86 21.47 5.69
C GLY A 249 4.58 20.15 5.48
N THR A 250 5.82 20.04 5.96
CA THR A 250 6.78 18.99 5.60
C THR A 250 7.21 19.03 4.13
N THR A 251 7.66 17.92 3.56
CA THR A 251 8.20 17.87 2.18
C THR A 251 7.56 16.76 1.36
N ASN A 252 7.81 15.50 1.72
CA ASN A 252 7.36 14.32 0.99
C ASN A 252 6.94 13.23 1.99
N PRO A 253 5.78 13.38 2.64
CA PRO A 253 5.28 12.36 3.53
C PRO A 253 4.79 11.12 2.76
N TRP A 254 5.08 9.93 3.28
CA TRP A 254 4.72 8.63 2.68
C TRP A 254 4.16 7.60 3.66
N GLY A 255 4.75 7.48 4.85
CA GLY A 255 4.23 6.59 5.90
C GLY A 255 3.33 7.35 6.85
N LEU A 256 2.22 6.74 7.27
CA LEU A 256 1.36 7.28 8.32
C LEU A 256 0.72 6.11 9.08
N ASP A 257 0.63 6.22 10.40
CA ASP A 257 0.02 5.19 11.24
C ASP A 257 -0.43 5.77 12.59
N PHE A 258 -1.18 4.97 13.34
CA PHE A 258 -1.69 5.33 14.67
C PHE A 258 -1.20 4.33 15.72
N ASP A 259 -0.91 4.82 16.92
CA ASP A 259 -0.64 3.95 18.05
C ASP A 259 -1.93 3.41 18.69
N GLU A 260 -1.79 2.61 19.75
CA GLU A 260 -2.91 2.03 20.50
C GLU A 260 -3.80 3.07 21.22
N ASN A 261 -3.31 4.30 21.39
CA ASN A 261 -4.04 5.41 22.01
C ASN A 261 -4.74 6.29 20.95
N GLY A 262 -4.54 5.99 19.66
CA GLY A 262 -5.05 6.79 18.55
C GLY A 262 -4.22 8.05 18.26
N GLU A 263 -2.99 8.12 18.76
CA GLU A 263 -2.04 9.17 18.40
C GLU A 263 -1.50 8.89 17.00
N GLY A 264 -1.65 9.86 16.10
CA GLY A 264 -1.20 9.73 14.73
C GLY A 264 0.26 10.13 14.56
N PHE A 265 0.98 9.38 13.73
CA PHE A 265 2.36 9.63 13.35
C PHE A 265 2.50 9.53 11.84
N PHE A 266 3.45 10.28 11.28
CA PHE A 266 3.76 10.16 9.87
C PHE A 266 5.25 10.35 9.61
N THR A 267 5.72 9.71 8.55
CA THR A 267 7.09 9.81 8.10
C THR A 267 7.22 10.73 6.90
N ASN A 268 8.36 11.41 6.81
CA ASN A 268 8.62 12.38 5.75
C ASN A 268 10.05 12.24 5.21
N CYS A 269 10.22 12.35 3.90
CA CYS A 269 11.54 12.38 3.28
C CYS A 269 12.13 13.80 3.21
N VAL A 270 13.44 13.87 2.95
CA VAL A 270 14.27 15.07 2.74
C VAL A 270 14.52 15.97 3.95
N ILE A 271 13.54 16.23 4.83
CA ILE A 271 13.78 16.87 6.14
C ILE A 271 13.52 15.84 7.24
N GLY A 272 13.17 16.26 8.46
CA GLY A 272 12.87 15.35 9.56
C GLY A 272 12.00 14.16 9.20
N HIS A 273 12.28 13.04 9.86
CA HIS A 273 11.75 11.73 9.47
C HIS A 273 10.47 11.34 10.15
N LEU A 274 10.29 11.67 11.44
CA LEU A 274 9.12 11.27 12.22
C LEU A 274 8.45 12.50 12.85
N TRP A 275 7.13 12.57 12.69
CA TRP A 275 6.31 13.69 13.10
C TRP A 275 5.06 13.19 13.80
N HIS A 276 4.66 13.86 14.87
CA HIS A 276 3.32 13.67 15.44
C HIS A 276 2.31 14.40 14.55
N MET A 277 1.24 13.70 14.17
CA MET A 277 0.11 14.28 13.46
C MET A 277 -0.75 15.06 14.45
N ILE A 278 -0.71 16.39 14.35
CA ILE A 278 -1.50 17.29 15.19
C ILE A 278 -2.50 18.04 14.29
N PRO A 279 -3.82 17.85 14.47
CA PRO A 279 -4.81 18.57 13.68
C PRO A 279 -4.64 20.09 13.75
N GLY A 280 -4.60 20.75 12.59
CA GLY A 280 -4.37 22.19 12.44
C GLY A 280 -2.89 22.61 12.53
N ALA A 281 -1.96 21.68 12.73
CA ALA A 281 -0.54 22.01 12.76
C ALA A 281 0.00 22.46 11.41
N HIS A 282 0.96 23.37 11.47
CA HIS A 282 1.77 23.81 10.34
C HIS A 282 3.23 23.47 10.63
N PHE A 283 3.78 22.54 9.86
CA PHE A 283 5.14 22.04 10.02
C PHE A 283 6.14 22.77 9.12
N LYS A 284 7.41 22.80 9.53
CA LYS A 284 8.50 23.29 8.70
C LYS A 284 8.54 22.56 7.35
N ARG A 285 8.89 23.31 6.31
CA ARG A 285 8.96 22.85 4.92
C ARG A 285 10.41 22.98 4.45
N MET A 286 10.80 22.16 3.47
CA MET A 286 12.13 22.29 2.86
C MET A 286 12.34 23.66 2.19
N TYR A 287 11.27 24.22 1.60
CA TYR A 287 11.29 25.51 0.93
C TYR A 287 9.89 26.11 0.84
N GLY A 288 9.83 27.39 0.47
CA GLY A 288 8.58 28.14 0.31
C GLY A 288 7.99 28.59 1.65
N GLU A 289 7.05 29.53 1.57
CA GLU A 289 6.33 30.04 2.74
C GLU A 289 5.07 29.21 2.98
N ASP A 290 4.70 29.02 4.24
CA ASP A 290 3.40 28.49 4.60
C ASP A 290 2.27 29.43 4.15
N TYR A 291 1.10 28.88 3.81
CA TYR A 291 -0.03 29.67 3.31
C TYR A 291 -0.70 30.51 4.40
N SER A 292 -0.60 30.06 5.65
CA SER A 292 -1.24 30.70 6.77
C SER A 292 -0.44 31.93 7.18
N GLN A 293 -0.95 33.11 6.84
CA GLN A 293 -0.44 34.40 7.34
C GLN A 293 -0.63 34.56 8.85
N TYR A 294 -1.40 33.67 9.47
CA TYR A 294 -1.74 33.69 10.90
C TYR A 294 -0.98 32.63 11.71
N ALA A 295 -0.14 31.81 11.07
CA ALA A 295 0.73 30.90 11.79
C ALA A 295 1.75 31.72 12.60
N TYR A 296 1.75 31.54 13.92
CA TYR A 296 2.72 32.20 14.80
C TYR A 296 4.14 31.67 14.54
N GLU A 297 4.27 30.34 14.46
CA GLU A 297 5.52 29.63 14.20
C GLU A 297 5.22 28.28 13.54
N LEU A 298 6.16 27.80 12.71
CA LEU A 298 6.10 26.47 12.12
C LEU A 298 6.73 25.45 13.06
N ILE A 299 6.01 24.35 13.31
CA ILE A 299 6.46 23.27 14.20
C ILE A 299 7.59 22.48 13.50
N ASP A 300 8.65 22.19 14.24
CA ASP A 300 9.78 21.39 13.76
C ASP A 300 9.52 19.88 13.93
N GLN A 301 10.46 19.06 13.45
CA GLN A 301 10.41 17.61 13.61
C GLN A 301 10.33 17.20 15.10
N HIS A 302 9.71 16.05 15.36
CA HIS A 302 9.64 15.49 16.71
C HIS A 302 10.70 14.41 16.95
N ALA A 303 11.36 13.94 15.88
CA ALA A 303 12.49 13.05 15.94
C ALA A 303 13.70 13.70 16.65
N ASP A 304 14.34 12.93 17.52
CA ASP A 304 15.61 13.26 18.20
C ASP A 304 16.85 12.88 17.38
N HIS A 305 16.64 12.30 16.20
CA HIS A 305 17.68 11.94 15.24
C HIS A 305 17.63 12.82 13.99
N LEU A 306 18.73 12.83 13.24
CA LEU A 306 18.86 13.59 12.00
C LEU A 306 18.78 12.66 10.79
N HIS A 307 18.19 13.17 9.72
CA HIS A 307 18.20 12.49 8.42
C HIS A 307 19.62 12.44 7.84
N TRP A 308 20.39 13.52 7.97
CA TRP A 308 21.79 13.56 7.58
C TRP A 308 22.59 14.46 8.51
N VAL A 309 23.89 14.22 8.55
CA VAL A 309 24.90 15.10 9.15
C VAL A 309 25.48 15.98 8.04
N GLY A 310 25.64 17.28 8.31
CA GLY A 310 26.22 18.25 7.38
C GLY A 310 25.32 19.45 7.11
N GLU A 311 25.75 20.35 6.23
CA GLU A 311 24.99 21.57 5.91
C GLU A 311 23.89 21.33 4.88
N LYS A 312 24.09 20.35 3.98
CA LYS A 312 23.16 20.07 2.87
C LYS A 312 22.75 18.61 2.83
N TRP A 313 21.45 18.37 2.61
CA TRP A 313 20.90 17.02 2.47
C TRP A 313 21.59 16.19 1.38
N THR A 314 22.13 16.81 0.33
CA THR A 314 22.84 16.09 -0.75
C THR A 314 24.12 15.39 -0.28
N GLU A 315 24.65 15.76 0.89
CA GLU A 315 25.79 15.11 1.51
C GLU A 315 25.46 13.68 2.00
N SER A 316 24.17 13.33 2.16
CA SER A 316 23.74 11.97 2.49
C SER A 316 23.90 10.97 1.35
N ARG A 317 24.11 11.43 0.10
CA ARG A 317 24.22 10.54 -1.07
C ARG A 317 25.52 9.74 -1.15
N GLY A 318 26.49 10.05 -0.29
CA GLY A 318 27.74 9.30 -0.16
C GLY A 318 27.63 8.17 0.86
N ASN A 319 28.61 7.26 0.87
CA ASN A 319 28.69 6.18 1.85
C ASN A 319 29.43 6.62 3.14
N ASP A 320 29.22 7.85 3.63
CA ASP A 320 29.83 8.29 4.89
C ASP A 320 29.09 7.62 6.08
N PRO A 321 29.77 6.78 6.90
CA PRO A 321 29.13 6.08 8.02
C PRO A 321 28.46 7.02 9.02
N LYS A 322 28.91 8.27 9.11
CA LYS A 322 28.31 9.28 10.01
C LYS A 322 26.84 9.52 9.72
N GLN A 323 26.40 9.31 8.47
CA GLN A 323 24.99 9.44 8.11
C GLN A 323 24.17 8.38 8.85
N SER A 324 24.59 7.11 8.76
CA SER A 324 23.94 6.00 9.45
C SER A 324 23.99 6.14 10.99
N ASP A 325 25.13 6.57 11.54
CA ASP A 325 25.29 6.75 12.99
C ASP A 325 24.34 7.81 13.58
N ALA A 326 23.93 8.80 12.79
CA ALA A 326 23.01 9.86 13.21
C ALA A 326 21.52 9.47 13.14
N GLY A 327 21.22 8.21 12.80
CA GLY A 327 19.88 7.70 12.54
C GLY A 327 19.49 7.71 11.06
N GLY A 328 20.46 7.91 10.17
CA GLY A 328 20.25 8.27 8.76
C GLY A 328 19.31 7.37 7.96
N GLY A 329 18.63 8.03 7.01
CA GLY A 329 17.80 7.44 5.96
C GLY A 329 18.40 7.65 4.58
#